data_AF-A0AA42NF78-F1
#
_entry.id   AF-A0AA42NF78-F1
#
_cell.length_a   1.000
_cell.length_b   1.000
_cell.length_c   1.000
_cell.angle_alpha   90.00
_cell.angle_beta   90.00
_cell.angle_gamma   90.00
#
_symmetry.space_group_name_H-M   'P 1'
#
loop_
_entity.id
_entity.type
_entity.pdbx_description
1 polymer ?
#
loop_
_entity_poly.entity_id
_entity_poly.type
_entity_poly.pdbx_seq_one_letter_code
_entity_poly.pdbx_strand_id
1 'polypeptide(L)'
;MTENANTADVSGYSFEKAVAELESIVARLERGDVALDESIAIYERGEALKKHCETLLNAAEKRIEKIRLDRAGKPQGVEPLDGE
;
A
#
# COMPACT_ATOMS: atom_id res chain seq x y z
N MET A 1 -5.27 17.98 24.36
CA MET A 1 -6.08 17.54 23.21
C MET A 1 -5.52 18.23 21.99
N THR A 2 -4.59 17.60 21.32
CA THR A 2 -4.09 18.02 20.01
C THR A 2 -4.27 16.81 19.13
N GLU A 3 -5.27 16.90 18.27
CA GLU A 3 -5.60 15.91 17.25
C GLU A 3 -4.39 15.69 16.33
N ASN A 4 -3.82 14.48 16.36
CA ASN A 4 -2.89 13.95 15.37
C ASN A 4 -3.58 13.70 14.00
N ALA A 5 -4.47 14.60 13.57
CA ALA A 5 -5.29 14.45 12.37
C ALA A 5 -4.51 14.53 11.04
N ASN A 6 -3.18 14.45 11.08
CA ASN A 6 -2.33 14.57 9.88
C ASN A 6 -1.12 13.61 9.84
N THR A 7 -1.19 12.44 10.50
CA THR A 7 -0.46 11.23 10.07
C THR A 7 -1.17 10.58 8.87
N ALA A 8 -1.52 11.46 7.94
CA ALA A 8 -2.02 11.36 6.57
C ALA A 8 -2.60 9.99 6.17
N ASP A 9 -3.91 9.98 5.97
CA ASP A 9 -4.59 8.96 5.19
C ASP A 9 -3.95 8.80 3.80
N VAL A 10 -3.22 7.70 3.62
CA VAL A 10 -2.55 7.32 2.36
C VAL A 10 -3.43 6.43 1.48
N SER A 11 -4.65 6.07 1.93
CA SER A 11 -5.50 5.09 1.26
C SER A 11 -5.87 5.47 -0.18
N GLY A 12 -5.93 6.77 -0.48
CA GLY A 12 -6.23 7.30 -1.81
C GLY A 12 -5.03 7.44 -2.76
N TYR A 13 -3.82 7.02 -2.36
CA TYR A 13 -2.63 7.25 -3.18
C TYR A 13 -2.48 6.17 -4.25
N SER A 14 -1.99 6.56 -5.44
CA SER A 14 -1.46 5.59 -6.40
C SER A 14 -0.12 5.03 -5.90
N PHE A 15 0.32 3.92 -6.47
CA PHE A 15 1.61 3.32 -6.12
C PHE A 15 2.76 4.29 -6.38
N GLU A 16 2.79 4.94 -7.56
CA GLU A 16 3.83 5.89 -7.96
C GLU A 16 3.87 7.10 -7.02
N LYS A 17 2.70 7.59 -6.61
CA LYS A 17 2.62 8.71 -5.67
C LYS A 17 3.14 8.31 -4.28
N ALA A 18 2.80 7.12 -3.79
CA ALA A 18 3.26 6.63 -2.51
C ALA A 18 4.79 6.41 -2.49
N VAL A 19 5.35 5.91 -3.59
CA VAL A 19 6.81 5.74 -3.75
C VAL A 19 7.51 7.09 -3.80
N ALA A 20 7.02 8.05 -4.60
CA ALA A 20 7.62 9.38 -4.67
C ALA A 20 7.65 10.09 -3.30
N GLU A 21 6.62 9.88 -2.48
CA GLU A 21 6.59 10.42 -1.13
C GLU A 21 7.56 9.72 -0.18
N LEU A 22 7.72 8.40 -0.28
CA LEU A 22 8.75 7.64 0.44
C LEU A 22 10.16 8.14 0.09
N GLU A 23 10.45 8.37 -1.19
CA GLU A 23 11.73 8.92 -1.64
C GLU A 23 11.99 10.31 -1.03
N SER A 24 10.97 11.17 -1.01
CA SER A 24 11.06 12.49 -0.37
C SER A 24 11.31 12.38 1.14
N ILE A 25 10.75 11.38 1.81
CA ILE A 25 10.95 11.11 3.23
C ILE A 25 12.39 10.67 3.48
N VAL A 26 12.90 9.70 2.71
CA VAL A 26 14.28 9.23 2.82
C VAL A 26 15.25 10.39 2.60
N ALA A 27 15.05 11.19 1.56
CA ALA A 27 15.89 12.35 1.27
C ALA A 27 15.88 13.40 2.40
N ARG A 28 14.81 13.50 3.20
CA ARG A 28 14.76 14.38 4.38
C ARG A 28 15.56 13.81 5.54
N LEU A 29 15.41 12.52 5.81
CA LEU A 29 16.14 11.84 6.88
C LEU A 29 17.65 11.84 6.63
N GLU A 30 18.07 11.66 5.38
CA GLU A 30 19.49 11.65 4.98
C GLU A 30 20.18 13.02 5.14
N ARG A 31 19.44 14.13 5.08
CA ARG A 31 20.01 15.47 5.30
C ARG A 31 20.37 15.72 6.76
N GLY A 32 19.76 14.99 7.70
CA GLY A 32 20.10 15.05 9.13
C GLY A 32 19.72 16.36 9.83
N ASP A 33 18.94 17.23 9.19
CA ASP A 33 18.48 18.53 9.70
C ASP A 33 17.08 18.48 10.32
N VAL A 34 16.60 17.28 10.64
CA VAL A 34 15.25 17.02 11.14
C VAL A 34 15.24 16.94 12.66
N ALA A 35 14.33 17.69 13.31
CA ALA A 35 14.14 17.60 14.75
C ALA A 35 13.68 16.19 15.18
N LEU A 36 13.91 15.80 16.43
CA LEU A 36 13.56 14.45 16.91
C LEU A 36 12.06 14.14 16.77
N ASP A 37 11.19 15.07 17.19
CA ASP A 37 9.73 14.90 17.07
C ASP A 37 9.29 14.79 15.60
N GLU A 38 9.93 15.55 14.72
CA GLU A 38 9.67 15.50 13.28
C GLU A 38 10.17 14.19 12.65
N SER A 39 11.28 13.64 13.16
CA SER A 39 11.85 12.37 12.72
C SER A 39 10.89 11.21 13.03
N ILE A 40 10.25 11.24 14.20
CA ILE A 40 9.21 10.26 14.59
C ILE A 40 8.01 10.36 13.63
N ALA A 41 7.50 11.57 13.38
CA ALA A 41 6.36 11.76 12.49
C ALA A 41 6.66 11.34 11.04
N ILE A 42 7.86 11.63 10.54
CA ILE A 42 8.32 11.21 9.21
C ILE A 42 8.43 9.68 9.12
N TYR A 43 8.93 9.03 10.17
CA TYR A 43 9.02 7.58 10.24
C TYR A 43 7.64 6.91 10.21
N GLU A 44 6.70 7.37 11.04
CA GLU A 44 5.32 6.85 11.07
C GLU A 44 4.64 6.98 9.70
N ARG A 45 4.84 8.11 9.03
CA ARG A 45 4.35 8.33 7.67
C ARG A 45 5.00 7.39 6.66
N GLY A 46 6.31 7.15 6.77
CA GLY A 46 7.04 6.18 5.94
C GLY A 46 6.48 4.76 6.09
N GLU A 47 6.21 4.33 7.32
CA GLU A 47 5.60 3.01 7.59
C GLU A 47 4.19 2.89 6.98
N ALA A 48 3.38 3.96 7.08
CA ALA A 48 2.06 3.99 6.45
C ALA A 48 2.13 3.85 4.92
N LEU A 49 3.04 4.60 4.28
CA LEU A 49 3.26 4.53 2.83
C LEU A 49 3.76 3.14 2.39
N LYS A 50 4.71 2.57 3.14
CA LYS A 50 5.23 1.20 2.88
C LYS A 50 4.10 0.18 2.89
N LYS A 51 3.27 0.19 3.93
CA LYS A 51 2.12 -0.72 4.07
C LYS A 51 1.10 -0.54 2.92
N HIS A 52 0.88 0.70 2.49
CA HIS A 52 0.02 1.00 1.35
C HIS A 52 0.58 0.43 0.04
N CYS A 53 1.88 0.63 -0.22
CA CYS A 53 2.56 0.06 -1.38
C CYS A 53 2.46 -1.47 -1.40
N GLU A 54 2.72 -2.14 -0.27
CA GLU A 54 2.56 -3.59 -0.13
C GLU A 54 1.13 -4.04 -0.44
N THR A 55 0.12 -3.28 0.01
CA THR A 55 -1.30 -3.58 -0.27
C THR A 55 -1.60 -3.49 -1.77
N LEU A 56 -1.11 -2.45 -2.45
CA LEU A 56 -1.30 -2.27 -3.89
C LEU A 56 -0.62 -3.37 -4.70
N LEU A 57 0.62 -3.75 -4.33
CA LEU A 57 1.36 -4.81 -5.01
C LEU A 57 0.67 -6.17 -4.84
N ASN A 58 0.22 -6.50 -3.63
CA ASN A 58 -0.54 -7.72 -3.37
C ASN A 58 -1.85 -7.77 -4.19
N ALA A 59 -2.54 -6.65 -4.32
CA ALA A 59 -3.76 -6.56 -5.13
C ALA A 59 -3.47 -6.78 -6.62
N ALA A 60 -2.37 -6.21 -7.13
CA ALA A 60 -1.93 -6.40 -8.51
C ALA A 60 -1.55 -7.86 -8.79
N GLU A 61 -0.80 -8.50 -7.90
CA GLU A 61 -0.41 -9.92 -8.01
C GLU A 61 -1.64 -10.83 -8.07
N LYS A 62 -2.58 -10.70 -7.13
CA LYS A 62 -3.84 -11.46 -7.12
C LYS A 62 -4.64 -11.30 -8.40
N ARG A 63 -4.61 -10.11 -9.00
CA ARG A 63 -5.30 -9.86 -10.28
C ARG A 63 -4.61 -10.59 -11.43
N ILE A 64 -3.28 -10.65 -11.46
CA ILE A 64 -2.51 -11.40 -12.45
C ILE A 64 -2.76 -12.91 -12.29
N GLU A 65 -2.77 -13.42 -11.06
CA GLU A 65 -3.04 -14.83 -10.78
C GLU A 65 -4.42 -15.26 -11.30
N LYS A 66 -5.47 -14.47 -11.05
CA LYS A 66 -6.81 -14.72 -11.60
C LYS A 66 -6.80 -14.85 -13.13
N ILE A 67 -6.17 -13.89 -13.82
CA ILE A 67 -6.06 -13.91 -15.28
C ILE A 67 -5.31 -15.16 -15.79
N ARG A 68 -4.28 -15.62 -15.06
CA ARG A 68 -3.53 -16.83 -15.42
C ARG A 68 -4.35 -18.10 -15.21
N LEU A 69 -5.10 -18.20 -14.11
CA LEU A 69 -6.00 -19.33 -13.84
C LEU A 69 -7.11 -19.43 -14.88
N ASP A 70 -7.65 -18.28 -15.29
CA ASP A 70 -8.65 -18.20 -16.37
C ASP A 70 -8.07 -18.70 -17.70
N ARG A 71 -6.81 -18.37 -18.03
CA ARG A 71 -6.13 -18.78 -19.27
C ARG A 71 -5.61 -20.22 -19.26
N ALA A 72 -5.24 -20.75 -18.10
CA ALA A 72 -4.69 -22.10 -17.91
C ALA A 72 -5.76 -23.19 -17.69
N GLY A 73 -7.05 -22.80 -17.69
CA GLY A 73 -8.13 -23.73 -18.05
C GLY A 73 -8.95 -24.31 -16.91
N LYS A 74 -9.32 -23.54 -15.87
CA LYS A 74 -10.48 -23.89 -15.03
C LYS A 74 -11.22 -22.65 -14.50
N PRO A 75 -12.55 -22.54 -14.69
CA PRO A 75 -13.31 -21.32 -14.41
C PRO A 75 -13.55 -21.06 -12.91
N GLN A 76 -13.71 -19.78 -12.58
CA GLN A 76 -14.50 -19.33 -11.44
C GLN A 76 -15.99 -19.58 -11.71
N GLY A 77 -16.69 -20.21 -10.76
CA GLY A 77 -18.15 -20.38 -10.77
C GLY A 77 -18.63 -21.80 -11.05
N VAL A 78 -18.27 -22.77 -10.20
CA VAL A 78 -19.01 -24.05 -10.13
C VAL A 78 -19.60 -24.19 -8.73
N GLU A 79 -20.77 -23.57 -8.52
CA GLU A 79 -21.71 -24.10 -7.55
C GLU A 79 -22.33 -25.37 -8.16
N PRO A 80 -22.28 -26.52 -7.48
CA PRO A 80 -23.11 -27.66 -7.87
C PRO A 80 -24.58 -27.23 -7.82
N LEU A 81 -25.30 -27.38 -8.91
CA LEU A 81 -26.76 -27.36 -8.87
C LEU A 81 -27.18 -28.54 -7.99
N ASP A 82 -27.82 -28.25 -6.86
CA ASP A 82 -28.36 -29.24 -5.94
C ASP A 82 -29.06 -30.36 -6.73
N GLY A 83 -28.50 -31.57 -6.63
CA GLY A 83 -29.15 -32.78 -7.11
C GLY A 83 -30.02 -33.35 -5.99
N GLU A 84 -31.28 -33.62 -6.33
CA GLU A 84 -32.36 -34.23 -5.53
C GLU A 84 -31.95 -35.24 -4.45
#